data_AF-A0A661DNL3-F1
#
_entry.id   AF-A0A661DNL3-F1
#
_cell.length_a   1.000
_cell.length_b   1.000
_cell.length_c   1.000
_cell.angle_alpha   90.00
_cell.angle_beta   90.00
_cell.angle_gamma   90.00
#
_symmetry.space_group_name_H-M   'P 1'
#
loop_
_entity.id
_entity.type
_entity.pdbx_description
1 polymer ?
#
loop_
_entity_poly.entity_id
_entity_poly.type
_entity_poly.pdbx_seq_one_letter_code
_entity_poly.pdbx_strand_id
1 'polypeptide(L)'
;MNTNNDVQRLALCLSGGGFRASFYHIGVLARMAELGLLKHVEVISTVSGGSIVGVAYYMKLKALLEKYSDSEIKDQQYVDMVKELEDQFLFAVQKNLRMRTFANPFKNMFMALPSYSRSDAIGEIYEKYIYRYILDDKKAEYRPVFKRSENYLSIRDLLIHPDADESFHPAEGNISRSHKVPILILNATCLNSGHNWYFSATSMGEVPPRNNNFHDIDKKDRYRRIRYDE
;
A
#
# COMPACT_ATOMS: atom_id res chain seq x y z
N MET A 1 21.77 0.74 -35.72
CA MET A 1 20.59 0.27 -34.95
C MET A 1 20.84 0.61 -33.49
N ASN A 2 20.23 1.67 -32.98
CA ASN A 2 20.29 2.03 -31.56
C ASN A 2 19.15 1.30 -30.85
N THR A 3 19.42 0.16 -30.21
CA THR A 3 18.47 -0.48 -29.30
C THR A 3 18.65 0.16 -27.92
N ASN A 4 18.23 1.42 -27.78
CA ASN A 4 17.81 1.92 -26.48
C ASN A 4 16.47 1.21 -26.17
N ASN A 5 16.54 0.01 -25.63
CA ASN A 5 15.40 -0.58 -24.95
C ASN A 5 15.19 0.26 -23.68
N ASP A 6 14.52 1.40 -23.81
CA ASP A 6 13.91 2.08 -22.68
C ASP A 6 12.94 1.08 -22.07
N VAL A 7 13.38 0.41 -21.00
CA VAL A 7 12.54 -0.48 -20.22
C VAL A 7 11.38 0.36 -19.73
N GLN A 8 10.21 0.21 -20.35
CA GLN A 8 9.01 0.95 -19.96
C GLN A 8 8.63 0.53 -18.54
N ARG A 9 8.85 1.45 -17.59
CA ARG A 9 8.44 1.28 -16.19
C ARG A 9 7.03 1.79 -16.02
N LEU A 10 6.17 0.98 -15.42
CA LEU A 10 4.79 1.35 -15.11
C LEU A 10 4.66 1.68 -13.62
N ALA A 11 4.16 2.87 -13.31
CA ALA A 11 3.80 3.29 -11.95
C ALA A 11 2.29 3.48 -11.83
N LEU A 12 1.71 2.99 -10.74
CA LEU A 12 0.29 3.14 -10.42
C LEU A 12 0.13 4.17 -9.29
N CYS A 13 -0.73 5.16 -9.50
CA CYS A 13 -0.99 6.23 -8.52
C CYS A 13 -2.46 6.21 -8.08
N LEU A 14 -2.70 5.97 -6.78
CA LEU A 14 -4.04 5.90 -6.19
C LEU A 14 -4.31 7.15 -5.34
N SER A 15 -5.05 8.10 -5.91
CA SER A 15 -5.37 9.37 -5.28
C SER A 15 -6.34 9.25 -4.09
N GLY A 16 -6.39 10.31 -3.27
CA GLY A 16 -7.28 10.43 -2.12
C GLY A 16 -8.75 10.69 -2.49
N GLY A 17 -9.61 10.71 -1.48
CA GLY A 17 -11.07 10.89 -1.64
C GLY A 17 -11.94 9.96 -0.78
N GLY A 18 -11.36 9.38 0.28
CA GLY A 18 -12.03 8.41 1.16
C GLY A 18 -12.48 7.15 0.42
N PHE A 19 -13.51 6.48 0.94
CA PHE A 19 -14.02 5.22 0.36
C PHE A 19 -14.54 5.34 -1.08
N ARG A 20 -14.99 6.53 -1.51
CA ARG A 20 -15.40 6.73 -2.91
C ARG A 20 -14.21 6.55 -3.85
N ALA A 21 -13.06 7.14 -3.50
CA ALA A 21 -11.82 6.91 -4.24
C ALA A 21 -11.38 5.45 -4.13
N SER A 22 -11.48 4.84 -2.95
CA SER A 22 -11.13 3.42 -2.76
C SER A 22 -11.89 2.49 -3.72
N PHE A 23 -13.22 2.64 -3.84
CA PHE A 23 -14.03 1.82 -4.75
C PHE A 23 -13.76 2.12 -6.23
N TYR A 24 -13.53 3.38 -6.58
CA TYR A 24 -13.11 3.73 -7.95
C TYR A 24 -11.79 3.01 -8.31
N HIS A 25 -10.82 3.02 -7.40
CA HIS A 25 -9.54 2.36 -7.58
C HIS A 25 -9.66 0.84 -7.64
N ILE A 26 -10.60 0.20 -6.93
CA ILE A 26 -10.89 -1.23 -7.10
C ILE A 26 -11.30 -1.53 -8.54
N GLY A 27 -12.20 -0.71 -9.13
CA GLY A 27 -12.59 -0.85 -10.54
C GLY A 27 -11.42 -0.67 -11.51
N VAL A 28 -10.52 0.29 -11.24
CA VAL A 28 -9.29 0.49 -12.02
C VAL A 28 -8.37 -0.74 -11.91
N LEU A 29 -8.14 -1.25 -10.70
CA LEU A 29 -7.34 -2.45 -10.47
C LEU A 29 -7.95 -3.66 -11.20
N ALA A 30 -9.27 -3.84 -11.16
CA ALA A 30 -9.96 -4.93 -11.84
C ALA A 30 -9.73 -4.84 -13.35
N ARG A 31 -9.91 -3.64 -13.92
CA ARG A 31 -9.69 -3.44 -15.34
C ARG A 31 -8.22 -3.64 -15.74
N MET A 32 -7.27 -3.19 -14.92
CA MET A 32 -5.85 -3.43 -15.16
C MET A 32 -5.49 -4.93 -15.07
N ALA A 33 -6.14 -5.69 -14.17
CA ALA A 33 -5.96 -7.13 -14.06
C ALA A 33 -6.42 -7.85 -15.33
N GLU A 34 -7.63 -7.54 -15.81
CA GLU A 34 -8.21 -8.09 -17.05
C GLU A 34 -7.35 -7.82 -18.29
N LEU A 35 -6.68 -6.67 -18.32
CA LEU A 35 -5.78 -6.27 -19.39
C LEU A 35 -4.34 -6.82 -19.23
N GLY A 36 -4.05 -7.57 -18.17
CA GLY A 36 -2.71 -8.08 -17.88
C GLY A 36 -1.69 -6.99 -17.57
N LEU A 37 -2.11 -5.80 -17.12
CA LEU A 37 -1.23 -4.66 -16.87
C LEU A 37 -0.62 -4.66 -15.46
N LEU A 38 -1.28 -5.29 -14.49
CA LEU A 38 -0.84 -5.28 -13.08
C LEU A 38 0.53 -5.91 -12.87
N LYS A 39 0.90 -6.93 -13.64
CA LYS A 39 2.20 -7.60 -13.57
C LYS A 39 3.39 -6.70 -13.92
N HIS A 40 3.14 -5.59 -14.60
CA HIS A 40 4.17 -4.65 -15.04
C HIS A 40 4.39 -3.50 -14.06
N VAL A 41 3.56 -3.37 -13.02
CA VAL A 41 3.63 -2.25 -12.07
C VAL A 41 4.85 -2.40 -11.16
N GLU A 42 5.75 -1.41 -11.20
CA GLU A 42 6.97 -1.37 -10.38
C GLU A 42 6.86 -0.42 -9.18
N VAL A 43 5.89 0.49 -9.19
CA VAL A 43 5.68 1.44 -8.08
C VAL A 43 4.19 1.64 -7.88
N ILE A 44 3.74 1.58 -6.62
CA ILE A 44 2.38 1.93 -6.21
C ILE A 44 2.46 3.10 -5.24
N SER A 45 2.02 4.27 -5.69
CA SER A 45 2.03 5.50 -4.91
C SER A 45 0.61 5.87 -4.51
N THR A 46 0.34 6.02 -3.22
CA THR A 46 -1.04 6.17 -2.73
C THR A 46 -1.17 7.32 -1.74
N VAL A 47 -2.37 7.89 -1.61
CA VAL A 47 -2.67 8.90 -0.58
C VAL A 47 -4.09 8.73 -0.04
N SER A 48 -4.26 8.97 1.27
CA SER A 48 -5.57 9.00 1.94
C SER A 48 -6.43 7.76 1.61
N GLY A 49 -7.66 7.91 1.09
CA GLY A 49 -8.54 6.81 0.69
C GLY A 49 -7.93 5.83 -0.32
N GLY A 50 -7.03 6.31 -1.18
CA GLY A 50 -6.27 5.46 -2.09
C GLY A 50 -5.27 4.56 -1.36
N SER A 51 -4.72 5.01 -0.23
CA SER A 51 -3.85 4.19 0.61
C SER A 51 -4.59 3.03 1.27
N ILE A 52 -5.86 3.19 1.61
CA ILE A 52 -6.66 2.13 2.26
C ILE A 52 -6.76 0.91 1.34
N VAL A 53 -7.23 1.13 0.11
CA VAL A 53 -7.31 0.05 -0.90
C VAL A 53 -5.93 -0.36 -1.41
N GLY A 54 -5.00 0.59 -1.54
CA GLY A 54 -3.65 0.32 -2.03
C GLY A 54 -2.90 -0.66 -1.13
N VAL A 55 -2.97 -0.47 0.19
CA VAL A 55 -2.40 -1.43 1.16
C VAL A 55 -3.13 -2.77 1.09
N ALA A 56 -4.47 -2.79 1.04
CA ALA A 56 -5.24 -4.02 0.96
C ALA A 56 -4.92 -4.84 -0.31
N TYR A 57 -4.78 -4.18 -1.46
CA TYR A 57 -4.30 -4.78 -2.70
C TYR A 57 -2.88 -5.31 -2.55
N TYR A 58 -1.98 -4.49 -2.01
CA TYR A 58 -0.57 -4.83 -1.86
C TYR A 58 -0.34 -6.04 -0.94
N MET A 59 -1.15 -6.18 0.12
CA MET A 59 -1.17 -7.36 0.99
C MET A 59 -1.51 -8.65 0.22
N LYS A 60 -2.49 -8.60 -0.69
CA LYS A 60 -2.84 -9.76 -1.52
C LYS A 60 -1.78 -10.02 -2.59
N LEU A 61 -1.21 -8.97 -3.17
CA LEU A 61 -0.11 -9.09 -4.13
C LEU A 61 1.12 -9.73 -3.49
N LYS A 62 1.45 -9.37 -2.24
CA LYS A 62 2.47 -10.06 -1.44
C LYS A 62 2.17 -11.56 -1.35
N ALA A 63 0.94 -11.93 -0.99
CA ALA A 63 0.54 -13.33 -0.92
C ALA A 63 0.73 -14.07 -2.25
N LEU A 64 0.37 -13.44 -3.37
CA LEU A 64 0.57 -14.01 -4.72
C LEU A 64 2.06 -14.20 -5.04
N LEU A 65 2.86 -13.15 -4.89
CA LEU A 65 4.28 -13.12 -5.29
C LEU A 65 5.19 -13.99 -4.40
N GLU A 66 4.79 -14.26 -3.17
CA GLU A 66 5.55 -15.12 -2.24
C GLU A 66 5.10 -16.59 -2.30
N LYS A 67 3.87 -16.85 -2.76
CA LYS A 67 3.32 -18.21 -2.83
C LYS A 67 3.72 -18.96 -4.10
N TYR A 68 3.83 -18.25 -5.22
CA TYR A 68 4.10 -18.84 -6.54
C TYR A 68 5.41 -18.30 -7.10
N SER A 69 6.12 -19.16 -7.83
CA SER A 69 7.29 -18.70 -8.57
C SER A 69 6.90 -17.83 -9.77
N ASP A 70 7.84 -17.00 -10.24
CA ASP A 70 7.57 -16.06 -11.34
C ASP A 70 7.01 -16.74 -12.61
N SER A 71 7.41 -18.00 -12.87
CA SER A 71 6.94 -18.79 -14.02
C SER A 71 5.56 -19.43 -13.85
N GLU A 72 5.10 -19.58 -12.61
CA GLU A 72 3.80 -20.18 -12.27
C GLU A 72 2.68 -19.15 -12.25
N ILE A 73 3.01 -17.87 -12.06
CA ILE A 73 2.04 -16.79 -12.00
C ILE A 73 1.43 -16.54 -13.39
N LYS A 74 0.10 -16.42 -13.43
CA LYS A 74 -0.69 -16.15 -14.63
C LYS A 74 -1.56 -14.92 -14.42
N ASP A 75 -1.92 -14.26 -15.52
CA ASP A 75 -2.80 -13.07 -15.51
C ASP A 75 -4.14 -13.34 -14.82
N GLN A 76 -4.68 -14.57 -14.93
CA GLN A 76 -5.92 -14.95 -14.25
C GLN A 76 -5.83 -14.82 -12.73
N GLN A 77 -4.67 -15.10 -12.13
CA GLN A 77 -4.52 -14.97 -10.68
C GLN A 77 -4.61 -13.51 -10.21
N TYR A 78 -4.19 -12.55 -11.05
CA TYR A 78 -4.41 -11.13 -10.75
C TYR A 78 -5.90 -10.77 -10.79
N VAL A 79 -6.64 -11.31 -11.76
CA VAL A 79 -8.10 -11.11 -11.86
C VAL A 79 -8.79 -11.68 -10.62
N ASP A 80 -8.49 -12.92 -10.26
CA ASP A 80 -9.07 -13.59 -9.09
C ASP A 80 -8.70 -12.88 -7.78
N MET A 81 -7.45 -12.42 -7.65
CA MET A 81 -6.96 -11.67 -6.50
C MET A 81 -7.70 -10.34 -6.34
N VAL A 82 -7.92 -9.61 -7.43
CA VAL A 82 -8.67 -8.34 -7.38
C VAL A 82 -10.15 -8.59 -7.12
N LYS A 83 -10.72 -9.68 -7.63
CA LYS A 83 -12.10 -10.07 -7.33
C LYS A 83 -12.27 -10.38 -5.84
N GLU A 84 -11.35 -11.14 -5.25
CA GLU A 84 -11.34 -11.41 -3.81
C GLU A 84 -11.15 -10.12 -2.98
N LEU A 85 -10.32 -9.18 -3.45
CA LEU A 85 -10.19 -7.85 -2.85
C LEU A 85 -11.51 -7.08 -2.86
N GLU A 86 -12.18 -7.02 -4.01
CA GLU A 86 -13.45 -6.33 -4.19
C GLU A 86 -14.49 -6.84 -3.18
N ASP A 87 -14.68 -8.16 -3.14
CA ASP A 87 -15.70 -8.79 -2.30
C ASP A 87 -15.41 -8.56 -0.81
N GLN A 88 -14.16 -8.76 -0.39
CA GLN A 88 -13.76 -8.57 1.01
C GLN A 88 -13.83 -7.09 1.43
N PHE A 89 -13.39 -6.18 0.56
CA PHE A 89 -13.38 -4.75 0.86
C PHE A 89 -14.81 -4.19 0.91
N LEU A 90 -15.68 -4.62 -0.01
CA LEU A 90 -17.09 -4.25 0.00
C LEU A 90 -17.77 -4.71 1.29
N PHE A 91 -17.58 -5.98 1.66
CA PHE A 91 -18.12 -6.53 2.90
C PHE A 91 -17.60 -5.80 4.14
N ALA A 92 -16.30 -5.49 4.19
CA ALA A 92 -15.68 -4.72 5.26
C ALA A 92 -16.30 -3.33 5.42
N VAL A 93 -16.49 -2.61 4.32
CA VAL A 93 -17.05 -1.24 4.33
C VAL A 93 -18.54 -1.24 4.68
N GLN A 94 -19.29 -2.24 4.22
CA GLN A 94 -20.73 -2.41 4.50
C GLN A 94 -21.03 -2.72 5.97
N LYS A 95 -20.05 -3.16 6.78
CA LYS A 95 -20.19 -3.28 8.25
C LYS A 95 -20.29 -1.94 8.99
N ASN A 96 -20.78 -0.91 8.30
CA ASN A 96 -21.05 0.42 8.82
C ASN A 96 -19.80 1.10 9.40
N LEU A 97 -18.67 1.07 8.67
CA LEU A 97 -17.46 1.81 9.06
C LEU A 97 -17.81 3.28 9.29
N ARG A 98 -18.54 3.93 8.36
CA ARG A 98 -18.97 5.33 8.49
C ARG A 98 -19.78 5.61 9.76
N MET A 99 -20.86 4.85 10.03
CA MET A 99 -21.67 5.03 11.24
C MET A 99 -20.88 4.74 12.52
N ARG A 100 -19.98 3.76 12.53
CA ARG A 100 -19.13 3.46 13.71
C ARG A 100 -17.99 4.45 13.92
N THR A 101 -17.56 5.17 12.87
CA THR A 101 -16.59 6.26 12.98
C THR A 101 -17.20 7.49 13.64
N PHE A 102 -18.50 7.75 13.41
CA PHE A 102 -19.20 8.95 13.90
C PHE A 102 -20.10 8.74 15.13
N ALA A 103 -20.51 7.50 15.45
CA ALA A 103 -21.56 7.23 16.44
C ALA A 103 -21.13 6.34 17.61
N ASN A 104 -19.86 6.35 18.04
CA ASN A 104 -19.44 5.60 19.23
C ASN A 104 -19.27 6.55 20.44
N PRO A 105 -20.27 6.70 21.33
CA PRO A 105 -20.25 7.67 22.44
C PRO A 105 -19.12 7.39 23.43
N PHE A 106 -18.75 6.12 23.61
CA PHE A 106 -17.65 5.71 24.50
C PHE A 106 -16.27 6.13 23.97
N LYS A 107 -16.07 6.17 22.64
CA LYS A 107 -14.79 6.64 22.07
C LYS A 107 -14.67 8.17 22.06
N ASN A 108 -15.79 8.90 21.95
CA ASN A 108 -15.80 10.35 22.15
C ASN A 108 -15.37 10.73 23.59
N MET A 109 -15.64 9.87 24.58
CA MET A 109 -15.17 10.06 25.97
C MET A 109 -13.64 9.88 26.12
N PHE A 110 -13.01 9.00 25.33
CA PHE A 110 -11.54 8.84 25.29
C PHE A 110 -10.82 9.90 24.45
N MET A 111 -11.52 10.64 23.56
CA MET A 111 -10.96 11.80 22.84
C MET A 111 -10.67 13.00 23.76
N ALA A 112 -11.02 12.92 25.04
CA ALA A 112 -10.57 13.85 26.07
C ALA A 112 -9.13 13.57 26.55
N LEU A 113 -8.54 12.42 26.19
CA LEU A 113 -7.15 12.09 26.52
C LEU A 113 -6.19 12.69 25.47
N PRO A 114 -5.08 13.35 25.87
CA PRO A 114 -4.11 13.92 24.93
C PRO A 114 -3.43 12.92 24.01
N SER A 115 -3.43 11.63 24.37
CA SER A 115 -2.71 10.55 23.69
C SER A 115 -3.53 9.77 22.67
N TYR A 116 -4.78 10.16 22.40
CA TYR A 116 -5.66 9.46 21.46
C TYR A 116 -6.36 10.43 20.51
N SER A 117 -6.08 10.30 19.21
CA SER A 117 -6.63 11.16 18.18
C SER A 117 -7.77 10.50 17.40
N ARG A 118 -8.52 11.32 16.65
CA ARG A 118 -9.50 10.84 15.67
C ARG A 118 -8.84 9.95 14.59
N SER A 119 -7.57 10.21 14.28
CA SER A 119 -6.80 9.40 13.33
C SER A 119 -6.52 8.00 13.87
N ASP A 120 -6.22 7.88 15.16
CA ASP A 120 -6.01 6.58 15.83
C ASP A 120 -7.31 5.77 15.85
N ALA A 121 -8.43 6.41 16.18
CA ALA A 121 -9.74 5.78 16.16
C ALA A 121 -10.13 5.25 14.78
N ILE A 122 -9.83 6.00 13.72
CA ILE A 122 -10.04 5.59 12.33
C ILE A 122 -9.09 4.44 11.96
N GLY A 123 -7.81 4.54 12.36
CA GLY A 123 -6.81 3.51 12.13
C GLY A 123 -7.22 2.15 12.70
N GLU A 124 -7.69 2.11 13.95
CA GLU A 124 -8.22 0.89 14.57
C GLU A 124 -9.43 0.30 13.83
N ILE A 125 -10.30 1.15 13.28
CA ILE A 125 -11.45 0.70 12.48
C ILE A 125 -10.96 0.06 11.17
N TYR A 126 -9.99 0.69 10.48
CA TYR A 126 -9.43 0.12 9.25
C TYR A 126 -8.69 -1.18 9.53
N GLU A 127 -7.87 -1.22 10.58
CA GLU A 127 -7.17 -2.42 11.04
C GLU A 127 -8.18 -3.55 11.29
N LYS A 128 -9.20 -3.31 12.12
CA LYS A 128 -10.14 -4.35 12.54
C LYS A 128 -11.01 -4.89 11.40
N TYR A 129 -11.56 -4.01 10.57
CA TYR A 129 -12.60 -4.42 9.62
C TYR A 129 -12.07 -4.67 8.22
N ILE A 130 -10.95 -4.06 7.82
CA ILE A 130 -10.38 -4.21 6.48
C ILE A 130 -9.17 -5.14 6.56
N TYR A 131 -8.08 -4.70 7.20
CA TYR A 131 -6.81 -5.42 7.13
C TYR A 131 -6.88 -6.76 7.87
N ARG A 132 -7.34 -6.80 9.12
CA ARG A 132 -7.55 -8.06 9.87
C ARG A 132 -8.53 -8.99 9.20
N TYR A 133 -9.58 -8.45 8.58
CA TYR A 133 -10.51 -9.28 7.85
C TYR A 133 -9.83 -10.00 6.68
N ILE A 134 -8.96 -9.32 5.93
CA ILE A 134 -8.13 -9.94 4.87
C ILE A 134 -7.14 -10.95 5.45
N LEU A 135 -6.51 -10.65 6.59
CA LEU A 135 -5.50 -11.51 7.23
C LEU A 135 -6.07 -12.82 7.79
N ASP A 136 -7.24 -12.72 8.43
CA ASP A 136 -7.83 -13.79 9.21
C ASP A 136 -8.82 -14.64 8.39
N ASP A 137 -9.14 -14.24 7.16
CA ASP A 137 -10.00 -15.02 6.26
C ASP A 137 -9.27 -16.28 5.75
N LYS A 138 -9.37 -17.36 6.51
CA LYS A 138 -8.76 -18.66 6.19
C LYS A 138 -9.25 -19.29 4.89
N LYS A 139 -10.34 -18.78 4.30
CA LYS A 139 -10.86 -19.27 3.02
C LYS A 139 -10.29 -18.50 1.82
N ALA A 140 -9.63 -17.36 2.06
CA ALA A 140 -9.04 -16.54 1.02
C ALA A 140 -7.79 -17.22 0.43
N GLU A 141 -7.72 -17.24 -0.89
CA GLU A 141 -6.61 -17.85 -1.65
C GLU A 141 -5.36 -16.96 -1.59
N TYR A 142 -5.57 -15.64 -1.64
CA TYR A 142 -4.51 -14.62 -1.62
C TYR A 142 -4.38 -13.98 -0.24
N ARG A 143 -4.31 -14.84 0.79
CA ARG A 143 -4.14 -14.46 2.18
C ARG A 143 -2.66 -14.35 2.54
N PRO A 144 -2.14 -13.16 2.87
CA PRO A 144 -0.74 -13.02 3.25
C PRO A 144 -0.46 -13.64 4.62
N VAL A 145 0.78 -14.11 4.80
CA VAL A 145 1.26 -14.68 6.05
C VAL A 145 2.19 -13.65 6.71
N PHE A 146 1.83 -13.21 7.91
CA PHE A 146 2.65 -12.29 8.71
C PHE A 146 3.03 -12.95 10.05
N LYS A 147 4.20 -12.59 10.58
CA LYS A 147 4.64 -13.04 11.92
C LYS A 147 3.67 -12.45 12.96
N ARG A 148 2.96 -13.34 13.66
CA ARG A 148 1.71 -13.06 14.39
C ARG A 148 1.90 -12.32 15.73
N SER A 149 2.98 -11.56 15.94
CA SER A 149 3.33 -11.04 17.26
C SER A 149 2.68 -9.70 17.65
N GLU A 150 2.01 -9.01 16.73
CA GLU A 150 1.52 -7.65 16.97
C GLU A 150 0.00 -7.53 16.79
N ASN A 151 -0.61 -6.61 17.56
CA ASN A 151 -2.03 -6.26 17.42
C ASN A 151 -2.32 -5.50 16.13
N TYR A 152 -1.30 -4.90 15.51
CA TYR A 152 -1.38 -4.03 14.35
C TYR A 152 -0.49 -4.52 13.21
N LEU A 153 -0.90 -4.29 11.97
CA LEU A 153 -0.06 -4.49 10.80
C LEU A 153 1.05 -3.43 10.73
N SER A 154 2.31 -3.84 10.79
CA SER A 154 3.44 -2.94 10.57
C SER A 154 3.70 -2.75 9.08
N ILE A 155 4.01 -1.52 8.65
CA ILE A 155 4.40 -1.25 7.26
C ILE A 155 5.67 -2.03 6.86
N ARG A 156 6.53 -2.37 7.84
CA ARG A 156 7.74 -3.18 7.63
C ARG A 156 7.42 -4.60 7.18
N ASP A 157 6.30 -5.13 7.66
CA ASP A 157 5.86 -6.48 7.32
C ASP A 157 5.42 -6.60 5.84
N LEU A 158 5.12 -5.47 5.19
CA LEU A 158 4.70 -5.44 3.80
C LEU A 158 5.84 -5.71 2.81
N LEU A 159 7.10 -5.79 3.22
CA LEU A 159 8.20 -6.10 2.30
C LEU A 159 7.94 -7.45 1.61
N ILE A 160 8.10 -7.52 0.29
CA ILE A 160 7.79 -8.72 -0.51
C ILE A 160 9.09 -9.46 -0.83
N HIS A 161 9.14 -10.74 -0.49
CA HIS A 161 10.25 -11.66 -0.72
C HIS A 161 9.80 -12.73 -1.73
N PRO A 162 9.81 -12.43 -3.03
CA PRO A 162 9.38 -13.40 -4.02
C PRO A 162 10.26 -14.64 -3.95
N ASP A 163 9.67 -15.82 -4.19
CA ASP A 163 10.41 -17.09 -4.13
C ASP A 163 11.12 -17.35 -2.77
N ALA A 164 10.64 -16.70 -1.70
CA ALA A 164 11.28 -16.68 -0.37
C ALA A 164 12.72 -16.13 -0.35
N ASP A 165 13.11 -15.33 -1.36
CA ASP A 165 14.40 -14.66 -1.40
C ASP A 165 14.41 -13.40 -0.52
N GLU A 166 15.02 -13.51 0.66
CA GLU A 166 15.18 -12.39 1.60
C GLU A 166 16.12 -11.29 1.08
N SER A 167 17.00 -11.61 0.11
CA SER A 167 17.96 -10.67 -0.48
C SER A 167 17.40 -9.86 -1.64
N PHE A 168 16.18 -10.19 -2.10
CA PHE A 168 15.56 -9.57 -3.26
C PHE A 168 15.38 -8.05 -3.06
N HIS A 169 15.88 -7.27 -4.03
CA HIS A 169 15.66 -5.82 -4.08
C HIS A 169 14.96 -5.42 -5.40
N PRO A 170 13.79 -4.75 -5.36
CA PRO A 170 13.02 -4.42 -6.57
C PRO A 170 13.80 -3.65 -7.64
N ALA A 171 14.74 -2.77 -7.27
CA ALA A 171 15.49 -1.97 -8.25
C ALA A 171 16.42 -2.81 -9.14
N GLU A 172 16.83 -3.99 -8.68
CA GLU A 172 17.78 -4.86 -9.38
C GLU A 172 17.07 -6.13 -9.86
N GLY A 173 16.34 -6.78 -8.95
CA GLY A 173 15.68 -8.05 -9.21
C GLY A 173 14.47 -7.96 -10.13
N ASN A 174 13.81 -6.80 -10.26
CA ASN A 174 12.69 -6.68 -11.20
C ASN A 174 13.12 -6.83 -12.66
N ILE A 175 14.38 -6.55 -13.03
CA ILE A 175 14.83 -6.59 -14.42
C ILE A 175 14.60 -7.98 -15.04
N SER A 176 14.85 -9.04 -14.27
CA SER A 176 14.75 -10.44 -14.70
C SER A 176 13.36 -11.06 -14.54
N ARG A 177 12.43 -10.41 -13.82
CA ARG A 177 11.09 -10.96 -13.55
C ARG A 177 10.06 -10.59 -14.60
N SER A 178 9.15 -11.51 -14.90
CA SER A 178 7.95 -11.25 -15.69
C SER A 178 6.89 -10.52 -14.86
N HIS A 179 6.78 -10.88 -13.58
CA HIS A 179 5.87 -10.28 -12.61
C HIS A 179 6.67 -9.39 -11.65
N LYS A 180 6.59 -8.08 -11.88
CA LYS A 180 7.34 -7.09 -11.11
C LYS A 180 6.84 -7.05 -9.68
N VAL A 181 7.77 -6.86 -8.75
CA VAL A 181 7.50 -6.58 -7.33
C VAL A 181 7.43 -5.06 -7.18
N PRO A 182 6.25 -4.45 -6.95
CA PRO A 182 6.15 -3.01 -6.84
C PRO A 182 6.70 -2.50 -5.52
N ILE A 183 7.23 -1.27 -5.52
CA ILE A 183 7.52 -0.52 -4.30
C ILE A 183 6.24 0.22 -3.85
N LEU A 184 5.76 -0.06 -2.64
CA LEU A 184 4.66 0.69 -2.03
C LEU A 184 5.15 2.00 -1.40
N ILE A 185 4.50 3.10 -1.77
CA ILE A 185 4.74 4.44 -1.22
C ILE A 185 3.41 4.99 -0.71
N LEU A 186 3.29 5.16 0.61
CA LEU A 186 2.19 5.92 1.21
C LEU A 186 2.63 7.38 1.35
N ASN A 187 1.93 8.27 0.65
CA ASN A 187 2.23 9.69 0.65
C ASN A 187 1.47 10.38 1.78
N ALA A 188 2.17 11.30 2.43
CA ALA A 188 1.62 12.32 3.31
C ALA A 188 2.30 13.66 3.02
N THR A 189 1.82 14.72 3.66
CA THR A 189 2.46 16.03 3.61
C THR A 189 2.84 16.43 5.02
N CYS A 190 4.09 16.87 5.21
CA CYS A 190 4.53 17.40 6.49
C CYS A 190 3.93 18.80 6.68
N LEU A 191 3.26 19.05 7.81
CA LEU A 191 2.57 20.31 8.07
C LEU A 191 3.54 21.49 8.17
N ASN A 192 4.69 21.29 8.82
CA ASN A 192 5.65 22.37 9.11
C ASN A 192 6.39 22.82 7.84
N SER A 193 6.86 21.86 7.05
CA SER A 193 7.61 22.13 5.83
C SER A 193 6.70 22.32 4.61
N GLY A 194 5.58 21.60 4.53
CA GLY A 194 4.76 21.50 3.32
C GLY A 194 5.31 20.50 2.30
N HIS A 195 6.38 19.76 2.64
CA HIS A 195 6.99 18.78 1.74
C HIS A 195 6.25 17.44 1.76
N ASN A 196 6.42 16.69 0.68
CA ASN A 196 5.98 15.31 0.61
C ASN A 196 6.78 14.44 1.59
N TRP A 197 6.04 13.70 2.41
CA TRP A 197 6.56 12.69 3.32
C TRP A 197 6.16 11.31 2.79
N TYR A 198 7.14 10.43 2.63
CA TYR A 198 6.92 9.06 2.16
C TYR A 198 7.04 8.08 3.30
N PHE A 199 6.12 7.12 3.34
CA PHE A 199 6.28 5.88 4.08
C PHE A 199 6.43 4.73 3.09
N SER A 200 7.44 3.89 3.29
CA SER A 200 7.71 2.66 2.55
C SER A 200 7.99 1.54 3.54
N ALA A 201 8.09 0.29 3.11
CA ALA A 201 8.41 -0.81 4.03
C ALA A 201 9.80 -0.70 4.69
N THR A 202 10.73 0.07 4.12
CA THR A 202 12.12 0.17 4.58
C THR A 202 12.51 1.52 5.20
N SER A 203 11.72 2.57 4.96
CA SER A 203 12.09 3.94 5.36
C SER A 203 10.89 4.88 5.43
N MET A 204 11.08 5.98 6.17
CA MET A 204 10.16 7.13 6.15
C MET A 204 10.91 8.46 6.16
N GLY A 205 10.28 9.51 5.64
CA GLY A 205 10.79 10.88 5.70
C GLY A 205 10.47 11.72 4.48
N GLU A 206 11.04 12.92 4.42
CA GLU A 206 10.83 13.81 3.28
C GLU A 206 11.63 13.37 2.06
N VAL A 207 11.03 13.60 0.89
CA VAL A 207 11.69 13.33 -0.38
C VAL A 207 12.82 14.34 -0.58
N PRO A 208 14.05 13.89 -0.90
CA PRO A 208 15.14 14.78 -1.26
C PRO A 208 14.77 15.66 -2.46
N PRO A 209 15.34 16.88 -2.56
CA PRO A 209 15.11 17.73 -3.72
C PRO A 209 15.59 17.03 -4.99
N ARG A 210 14.86 17.20 -6.09
CA ARG A 210 15.17 16.55 -7.38
C ARG A 210 16.50 17.01 -7.97
N ASN A 211 16.90 18.25 -7.67
CA ASN A 211 18.15 18.85 -8.07
C ASN A 211 18.51 20.01 -7.14
N ASN A 212 19.73 20.51 -7.24
CA ASN A 212 20.24 21.58 -6.36
C ASN A 212 19.48 22.91 -6.52
N ASN A 213 18.88 23.18 -7.69
CA ASN A 213 18.15 24.43 -7.94
C ASN A 213 16.87 24.53 -7.08
N PHE A 214 16.37 23.42 -6.53
CA PHE A 214 15.25 23.47 -5.57
C PHE A 214 15.61 24.25 -4.30
N HIS A 215 16.88 24.33 -3.92
CA HIS A 215 17.31 25.14 -2.77
C HIS A 215 17.14 26.64 -3.01
N ASP A 216 17.00 27.09 -4.25
CA ASP A 216 16.74 28.49 -4.57
C ASP A 216 15.28 28.89 -4.39
N ILE A 217 14.37 27.92 -4.55
CA ILE A 217 12.92 28.11 -4.46
C ILE A 217 12.42 27.76 -3.05
N ASP A 218 12.91 26.65 -2.51
CA ASP A 218 12.47 26.07 -1.25
C ASP A 218 13.54 26.26 -0.18
N LYS A 219 13.31 27.26 0.67
CA LYS A 219 14.23 27.67 1.74
C LYS A 219 13.97 26.96 3.07
N LYS A 220 13.00 26.05 3.13
CA LYS A 220 12.68 25.34 4.37
C LYS A 220 13.62 24.15 4.56
N ASP A 221 14.01 23.93 5.81
CA ASP A 221 14.74 22.72 6.18
C ASP A 221 13.93 21.48 5.85
N ARG A 222 14.64 20.43 5.43
CA ARG A 222 14.03 19.12 5.16
C ARG A 222 14.28 18.16 6.30
N TYR A 223 13.24 17.47 6.73
CA TYR A 223 13.40 16.36 7.66
C TYR A 223 14.05 15.18 6.96
N ARG A 224 15.10 14.63 7.58
CA ARG A 224 15.87 13.52 7.01
C ARG A 224 14.97 12.31 6.76
N ARG A 225 15.20 11.64 5.63
CA ARG A 225 14.69 10.29 5.38
C ARG A 225 15.55 9.26 6.10
N ILE A 226 14.93 8.43 6.93
CA ILE A 226 15.59 7.47 7.82
C ILE A 226 15.09 6.06 7.47
N ARG A 227 16.00 5.09 7.43
CA ARG A 227 15.65 3.67 7.32
C ARG A 227 15.24 3.14 8.69
N TYR A 228 14.29 2.20 8.74
CA TYR A 228 13.83 1.68 10.03
C TYR A 228 14.86 0.85 10.82
N ASP A 229 15.98 0.49 10.18
CA ASP A 229 17.08 -0.27 10.78
C ASP A 229 18.29 0.62 11.15
N GLU A 230 18.22 1.94 10.87
CA GLU A 230 19.19 2.95 11.32
C GLU A 230 18.85 3.44 12.74
#